data_AF-A0A197JSV4-F1
#
_entry.id   AF-A0A197JSV4-F1
#
_cell.length_a   1.000
_cell.length_b   1.000
_cell.length_c   1.000
_cell.angle_alpha   90.00
_cell.angle_beta   90.00
_cell.angle_gamma   90.00
#
_symmetry.space_group_name_H-M   'P 1'
#
loop_
_entity.id
_entity.type
_entity.pdbx_description
1 polymer ?
#
loop_
_entity_poly.entity_id
_entity_poly.type
_entity_poly.pdbx_seq_one_letter_code
_entity_poly.pdbx_strand_id
1 'polypeptide(L)'
;MSSAYGAIARPVSAGSLGSVLPRHATLRSQPTDQQNGHSTNHQATLFAISKAPSSASMSFTLSAATHATLVNAMHKVFNTEVERGDTYPQEFPLDEEQFGNYFLGGDAFVLIKGEYKDAEGVEARASAEEWDKDLLGFFYVKPNFPGRCSHICNGGFMVNPRHRGLGLGGIMGKAFLKVVPLIGYKASMFNLVFESNVASVKLWRRLGFKEIGRVPNAGRLRGQGELGGDAKEGYVDAIQFYWDFESMPVPVEYDA
;
A
#
# COMPACT_ATOMS: atom_id res chain seq x y z
N MET A 1 1.57 -9.13 16.86
CA MET A 1 2.65 -10.11 17.09
C MET A 1 3.84 -9.39 17.68
N SER A 2 4.10 -9.57 18.98
CA SER A 2 5.39 -9.22 19.58
C SER A 2 6.42 -10.20 19.02
N SER A 3 7.27 -9.73 18.11
CA SER A 3 8.45 -10.49 17.70
C SER A 3 9.35 -10.66 18.92
N ALA A 4 9.97 -11.83 19.08
CA ALA A 4 11.02 -12.07 20.10
C ALA A 4 12.19 -11.05 20.02
N TYR A 5 12.21 -10.22 18.97
CA TYR A 5 13.22 -9.20 18.69
C TYR A 5 12.73 -7.75 18.89
N GLY A 6 11.54 -7.52 19.45
CA GLY A 6 10.99 -6.17 19.59
C GLY A 6 10.71 -5.51 18.23
N ALA A 7 10.73 -4.17 18.18
CA ALA A 7 10.58 -3.43 16.93
C ALA A 7 11.78 -3.71 16.01
N ILE A 8 11.52 -4.29 14.85
CA ILE A 8 12.58 -4.60 13.89
C ILE A 8 13.07 -3.30 13.27
N ALA A 9 14.30 -2.91 13.61
CA ALA A 9 14.93 -1.74 13.04
C ALA A 9 15.12 -1.89 11.54
N ARG A 10 14.89 -0.78 10.82
CA ARG A 10 15.20 -0.61 9.42
C ARG A 10 16.70 -0.86 9.17
N PRO A 11 17.12 -1.32 7.98
CA PRO A 11 18.54 -1.38 7.62
C PRO A 11 19.22 -0.04 7.90
N VAL A 12 20.46 -0.09 8.39
CA VAL A 12 21.32 1.10 8.44
C VAL A 12 21.52 1.53 7.00
N SER A 13 20.85 2.60 6.58
CA SER A 13 20.86 3.09 5.20
C SER A 13 21.06 4.59 5.16
N ALA A 14 21.61 5.08 4.06
CA ALA A 14 21.83 6.51 3.83
C ALA A 14 20.54 7.29 3.47
N GLY A 15 19.44 6.59 3.19
CA GLY A 15 18.18 7.20 2.77
C GLY A 15 17.23 7.50 3.92
N SER A 16 16.44 8.56 3.81
CA SER A 16 15.39 8.92 4.78
C SER A 16 14.04 9.00 4.10
N LEU A 17 12.96 8.71 4.83
CA LEU A 17 11.61 8.93 4.32
C LEU A 17 11.40 10.42 3.95
N GLY A 18 12.02 11.34 4.70
CA GLY A 18 11.94 12.79 4.46
C GLY A 18 12.63 13.28 3.18
N SER A 19 13.48 12.46 2.54
CA SER A 19 14.12 12.81 1.26
C SER A 19 13.37 12.26 0.05
N VAL A 20 12.24 11.56 0.24
CA VAL A 20 11.42 11.05 -0.85
C VAL A 20 10.50 12.17 -1.34
N LEU A 21 10.75 12.66 -2.55
CA LEU A 21 9.89 13.65 -3.20
C LEU A 21 8.52 13.06 -3.56
N PRO A 22 7.44 13.87 -3.59
CA PRO A 22 6.14 13.42 -4.04
C PRO A 22 6.21 12.88 -5.48
N ARG A 23 5.38 11.89 -5.79
CA ARG A 23 5.34 11.29 -7.14
C ARG A 23 4.00 11.51 -7.79
N HIS A 24 4.01 12.15 -8.94
CA HIS A 24 2.81 12.38 -9.74
C HIS A 24 2.49 11.18 -10.63
N ALA A 25 1.20 10.94 -10.83
CA ALA A 25 0.68 9.93 -11.74
C ALA A 25 -0.61 10.41 -12.38
N THR A 26 -0.78 10.09 -13.67
CA THR A 26 -2.03 10.36 -14.37
C THR A 26 -3.02 9.21 -14.13
N LEU A 27 -4.24 9.55 -13.73
CA LEU A 27 -5.32 8.59 -13.54
C LEU A 27 -6.01 8.29 -14.87
N ARG A 28 -6.45 7.05 -15.03
CA ARG A 28 -7.33 6.69 -16.15
C ARG A 28 -8.67 7.41 -16.00
N SER A 29 -9.16 7.98 -17.10
CA SER A 29 -10.51 8.57 -17.16
C SER A 29 -11.57 7.51 -16.88
N GLN A 30 -12.64 7.85 -16.15
CA GLN A 30 -13.80 6.98 -16.11
C GLN A 30 -14.63 7.12 -17.40
N PRO A 31 -15.33 6.06 -17.85
CA PRO A 31 -16.23 6.14 -19.01
C PRO A 31 -17.29 7.24 -18.87
N THR A 32 -17.72 7.55 -17.65
CA THR A 32 -18.68 8.62 -17.34
C THR A 32 -18.12 10.02 -17.56
N ASP A 33 -16.80 10.22 -17.44
CA ASP A 33 -16.16 11.52 -17.64
C ASP A 33 -16.14 11.93 -19.13
N GLN A 34 -16.19 10.95 -20.04
CA GLN A 34 -16.19 11.18 -21.48
C GLN A 34 -17.52 11.73 -22.01
N GLN A 35 -18.64 11.51 -21.30
CA GLN A 35 -19.95 12.03 -21.73
C GLN A 35 -20.14 13.53 -21.48
N ASN A 36 -19.35 14.14 -20.58
CA ASN A 36 -19.50 15.57 -20.20
C ASN A 36 -18.50 16.52 -20.90
N GLY A 37 -17.78 16.05 -21.93
CA GLY A 37 -16.95 16.89 -22.80
C GLY A 37 -15.74 17.58 -22.15
N HIS A 38 -15.48 17.35 -20.86
CA HIS A 38 -14.32 17.88 -20.13
C HIS A 38 -13.33 16.75 -19.89
N SER A 39 -12.30 16.66 -20.74
CA SER A 39 -11.12 15.83 -20.45
C SER A 39 -10.32 16.52 -19.36
N THR A 40 -10.72 16.35 -18.10
CA THR A 40 -9.85 16.65 -16.97
C THR A 40 -8.91 15.47 -16.83
N ASN A 41 -7.63 15.67 -17.18
CA ASN A 41 -6.58 14.74 -16.79
C ASN A 41 -6.55 14.70 -15.26
N HIS A 42 -7.20 13.70 -14.68
CA HIS A 42 -7.22 13.53 -13.25
C HIS A 42 -5.81 13.14 -12.79
N GLN A 43 -5.16 14.04 -12.06
CA GLN A 43 -3.83 13.79 -11.49
C GLN A 43 -3.95 13.13 -10.12
N ALA A 44 -2.90 12.42 -9.73
CA ALA A 44 -2.71 11.90 -8.38
C ALA A 44 -1.27 12.14 -7.93
N THR A 45 -1.08 12.34 -6.63
CA THR A 45 0.22 12.54 -6.02
C THR A 45 0.41 11.54 -4.88
N LEU A 46 1.51 10.79 -4.92
CA LEU A 46 1.95 9.90 -3.85
C LEU A 46 2.84 10.68 -2.88
N PHE A 47 2.50 10.61 -1.61
CA PHE A 47 3.28 11.16 -0.50
C PHE A 47 3.77 10.06 0.42
N ALA A 48 4.95 10.26 1.00
CA ALA A 48 5.29 9.58 2.25
C ALA A 48 4.43 10.14 3.40
N ILE A 49 4.11 9.31 4.39
CA ILE A 49 3.42 9.71 5.62
C ILE A 49 4.11 9.13 6.84
N SER A 50 4.37 9.95 7.86
CA SER A 50 5.06 9.55 9.10
C SER A 50 4.26 9.84 10.37
N LYS A 51 4.45 8.99 11.40
CA LYS A 51 3.96 9.28 12.77
C LYS A 51 4.69 10.44 13.43
N ALA A 52 5.98 10.62 13.13
CA ALA A 52 6.77 11.70 13.70
C ALA A 52 6.24 13.06 13.20
N PRO A 53 6.19 14.08 14.07
CA PRO A 53 5.85 15.44 13.65
C PRO A 53 6.85 15.92 12.58
N SER A 54 6.37 16.69 11.60
CA SER A 54 7.24 17.24 10.57
C SER A 54 8.26 18.17 11.20
N SER A 55 9.54 17.96 10.87
CA SER A 55 10.57 18.99 11.05
C SER A 55 10.63 19.84 9.77
N ALA A 56 11.28 21.00 9.81
CA ALA A 56 11.48 21.85 8.62
C ALA A 56 12.16 21.12 7.44
N SER A 57 12.79 19.96 7.69
CA SER A 57 13.37 19.06 6.67
C SER A 57 12.37 18.07 6.04
N MET A 58 11.06 18.19 6.31
CA MET A 58 10.00 17.28 5.86
C MET A 58 8.87 17.98 5.09
N SER A 59 9.16 18.99 4.26
CA SER A 59 8.15 19.63 3.41
C SER A 59 7.44 18.67 2.45
N PHE A 60 8.00 17.49 2.19
CA PHE A 60 7.47 16.49 1.24
C PHE A 60 6.81 15.28 1.90
N THR A 61 6.76 15.23 3.24
CA THR A 61 6.20 14.10 3.99
C THR A 61 4.99 14.55 4.79
N LEU A 62 3.87 13.88 4.61
CA LEU A 62 2.67 14.13 5.42
C LEU A 62 2.90 13.69 6.86
N SER A 63 2.46 14.52 7.80
CA SER A 63 2.44 14.15 9.22
C SER A 63 1.08 13.55 9.58
N ALA A 64 1.09 12.36 10.17
CA ALA A 64 -0.11 11.73 10.72
C ALA A 64 -0.76 12.60 11.81
N ALA A 65 0.02 13.39 12.54
CA ALA A 65 -0.48 14.29 13.58
C ALA A 65 -1.27 15.48 13.00
N THR A 66 -0.83 16.04 11.87
CA THR A 66 -1.53 17.17 11.23
C THR A 66 -2.61 16.70 10.25
N HIS A 67 -2.61 15.43 9.86
CA HIS A 67 -3.60 14.81 8.96
C HIS A 67 -4.32 13.64 9.63
N ALA A 68 -4.74 13.80 10.88
CA ALA A 68 -5.42 12.73 11.63
C ALA A 68 -6.67 12.20 10.91
N THR A 69 -7.45 13.07 10.27
CA THR A 69 -8.65 12.66 9.51
C THR A 69 -8.33 11.81 8.28
N LEU A 70 -7.17 12.01 7.65
CA LEU A 70 -6.67 11.16 6.56
C LEU A 70 -6.30 9.77 7.09
N VAL A 71 -5.61 9.71 8.23
CA VAL A 71 -5.25 8.45 8.90
C VAL A 71 -6.52 7.68 9.28
N ASN A 72 -7.55 8.36 9.79
CA ASN A 72 -8.83 7.76 10.10
C ASN A 72 -9.54 7.21 8.85
N ALA A 73 -9.42 7.89 7.70
CA ALA A 73 -9.95 7.38 6.43
C ALA A 73 -9.20 6.12 5.96
N MET A 74 -7.86 6.10 6.07
CA MET A 74 -7.04 4.91 5.78
C MET A 74 -7.43 3.74 6.70
N HIS A 75 -7.63 4.01 7.99
CA HIS A 75 -8.06 3.03 8.98
C HIS A 75 -9.40 2.40 8.63
N LYS A 76 -10.40 3.22 8.26
CA LYS A 76 -11.72 2.75 7.79
C LYS A 76 -11.59 1.83 6.56
N VAL A 77 -10.83 2.26 5.55
CA VAL A 77 -10.59 1.45 4.34
C VAL A 77 -9.94 0.11 4.68
N PHE A 78 -8.96 0.11 5.58
CA PHE A 78 -8.29 -1.12 6.01
C PHE A 78 -9.26 -2.07 6.72
N ASN A 79 -10.04 -1.57 7.68
CA ASN A 79 -10.99 -2.39 8.42
C ASN A 79 -12.09 -2.97 7.52
N THR A 80 -12.58 -2.23 6.53
CA THR A 80 -13.52 -2.77 5.53
C THR A 80 -12.93 -3.97 4.78
N GLU A 81 -11.63 -3.93 4.44
CA GLU A 81 -10.97 -5.05 3.75
C GLU A 81 -10.76 -6.25 4.69
N VAL A 82 -10.46 -6.01 5.97
CA VAL A 82 -10.38 -7.06 7.00
C VAL A 82 -11.73 -7.72 7.23
N GLU A 83 -12.81 -6.95 7.34
CA GLU A 83 -14.18 -7.47 7.49
C GLU A 83 -14.61 -8.31 6.28
N ARG A 84 -14.14 -7.95 5.09
CA ARG A 84 -14.39 -8.74 3.88
C ARG A 84 -13.70 -10.11 3.95
N GLY A 85 -12.49 -10.17 4.50
CA GLY A 85 -11.83 -11.43 4.88
C GLY A 85 -11.33 -12.30 3.72
N ASP A 86 -11.00 -11.70 2.57
CA ASP A 86 -10.58 -12.42 1.36
C ASP A 86 -9.20 -12.01 0.81
N THR A 87 -8.49 -11.06 1.47
CA THR A 87 -7.20 -10.56 0.96
C THR A 87 -6.11 -10.36 2.02
N TYR A 88 -6.47 -10.10 3.28
CA TYR A 88 -5.53 -9.91 4.39
C TYR A 88 -5.74 -11.00 5.46
N PRO A 89 -4.67 -11.44 6.16
CA PRO A 89 -4.77 -12.54 7.12
C PRO A 89 -5.36 -12.13 8.49
N GLN A 90 -5.66 -10.85 8.71
CA GLN A 90 -6.29 -10.39 9.94
C GLN A 90 -7.71 -10.93 10.05
N GLU A 91 -8.04 -11.52 11.21
CA GLU A 91 -9.39 -12.04 11.49
C GLU A 91 -10.37 -10.92 11.89
N PHE A 92 -9.88 -9.90 12.61
CA PHE A 92 -10.70 -8.87 13.24
C PHE A 92 -10.20 -7.46 12.90
N PRO A 93 -11.12 -6.48 12.77
CA PRO A 93 -10.77 -5.07 12.63
C PRO A 93 -9.81 -4.60 13.71
N LEU A 94 -8.92 -3.67 13.35
CA LEU A 94 -8.00 -3.04 14.30
C LEU A 94 -8.68 -1.82 14.92
N ASP A 95 -8.37 -1.51 16.18
CA ASP A 95 -8.61 -0.17 16.72
C ASP A 95 -7.62 0.86 16.15
N GLU A 96 -7.78 2.14 16.49
CA GLU A 96 -6.93 3.23 15.97
C GLU A 96 -5.46 3.07 16.35
N GLU A 97 -5.17 2.65 17.59
CA GLU A 97 -3.81 2.47 18.08
C GLU A 97 -3.14 1.29 17.37
N GLN A 98 -3.83 0.17 17.26
CA GLN A 98 -3.40 -1.02 16.57
C GLN A 98 -3.16 -0.74 15.08
N PHE A 99 -4.05 0.00 14.42
CA PHE A 99 -3.86 0.41 13.03
C PHE A 99 -2.63 1.31 12.89
N GLY A 100 -2.49 2.32 13.75
CA GLY A 100 -1.31 3.18 13.76
C GLY A 100 -0.04 2.36 13.93
N ASN A 101 0.00 1.42 14.88
CA ASN A 101 1.16 0.55 15.13
C ASN A 101 1.44 -0.44 13.99
N TYR A 102 0.40 -0.92 13.31
CA TYR A 102 0.55 -1.85 12.21
C TYR A 102 0.95 -1.17 10.90
N PHE A 103 0.19 -0.16 10.47
CA PHE A 103 0.29 0.44 9.15
C PHE A 103 1.28 1.60 9.12
N LEU A 104 1.36 2.38 10.19
CA LEU A 104 2.29 3.50 10.34
C LEU A 104 3.49 3.15 11.26
N GLY A 105 3.64 1.88 11.63
CA GLY A 105 4.79 1.40 12.43
C GLY A 105 6.08 1.21 11.63
N GLY A 106 5.97 1.11 10.30
CA GLY A 106 7.09 1.18 9.36
C GLY A 106 7.07 2.50 8.57
N ASP A 107 7.61 2.47 7.36
CA ASP A 107 7.43 3.55 6.39
C ASP A 107 6.04 3.39 5.74
N ALA A 108 5.33 4.49 5.45
CA ALA A 108 4.03 4.44 4.81
C ALA A 108 3.90 5.51 3.73
N PHE A 109 3.05 5.23 2.75
CA PHE A 109 2.81 6.08 1.60
C PHE A 109 1.32 6.14 1.30
N VAL A 110 0.84 7.29 0.87
CA VAL A 110 -0.56 7.55 0.54
C VAL A 110 -0.67 8.22 -0.82
N LEU A 111 -1.57 7.72 -1.66
CA LEU A 111 -1.87 8.24 -2.99
C LEU A 111 -3.14 9.08 -2.89
N ILE A 112 -2.99 10.38 -3.13
CA ILE A 112 -4.07 11.37 -3.01
C ILE A 112 -4.39 11.91 -4.40
N LYS A 113 -5.68 12.09 -4.70
CA LYS A 113 -6.15 12.74 -5.92
C LYS A 113 -5.77 14.22 -5.91
N GLY A 114 -5.22 14.69 -7.02
CA GLY A 114 -4.70 16.05 -7.19
C GLY A 114 -3.21 16.08 -7.51
N GLU A 115 -2.76 17.25 -7.96
CA GLU A 115 -1.36 17.55 -8.24
C GLU A 115 -0.84 18.50 -7.17
N TYR A 116 0.07 18.01 -6.34
CA TYR A 116 0.57 18.75 -5.18
C TYR A 116 2.09 18.82 -5.21
N LYS A 117 2.64 20.02 -5.11
CA LYS A 117 4.10 20.24 -5.10
C LYS A 117 4.76 19.66 -3.85
N ASP A 118 4.10 19.79 -2.71
CA ASP A 118 4.60 19.46 -1.38
C ASP A 118 3.43 19.12 -0.44
N ALA A 119 3.77 18.72 0.79
CA ALA A 119 2.79 18.30 1.79
C ALA A 119 1.99 19.47 2.36
N GLU A 120 2.47 20.72 2.26
CA GLU A 120 1.75 21.91 2.73
C GLU A 120 0.52 22.20 1.86
N GLY A 121 0.59 21.87 0.57
CA GLY A 121 -0.56 21.98 -0.34
C GLY A 121 -1.67 20.96 -0.09
N VAL A 122 -1.45 19.95 0.76
CA VAL A 122 -2.47 18.96 1.12
C VAL A 122 -3.24 19.47 2.33
N GLU A 123 -4.40 20.09 2.09
CA GLU A 123 -5.22 20.65 3.17
C GLU A 123 -5.81 19.55 4.07
N ALA A 124 -5.80 19.79 5.38
CA ALA A 124 -6.50 18.95 6.34
C ALA A 124 -8.02 19.06 6.12
N ARG A 125 -8.73 17.94 6.31
CA ARG A 125 -10.19 17.85 6.18
C ARG A 125 -10.84 17.74 7.54
N ALA A 126 -12.10 18.17 7.63
CA ALA A 126 -12.84 18.18 8.89
C ALA A 126 -13.19 16.76 9.36
N SER A 127 -13.33 15.81 8.43
CA SER A 127 -13.66 14.41 8.76
C SER A 127 -12.97 13.39 7.83
N ALA A 128 -13.06 12.12 8.21
CA ALA A 128 -12.55 11.01 7.39
C ALA A 128 -13.39 10.82 6.11
N GLU A 129 -14.70 11.06 6.18
CA GLU A 129 -15.64 10.94 5.06
C GLU A 129 -15.33 11.93 3.95
N GLU A 130 -14.83 13.11 4.29
CA GLU A 130 -14.41 14.09 3.29
C GLU A 130 -13.26 13.56 2.43
N TRP A 131 -12.42 12.65 2.93
CA TRP A 131 -11.34 12.01 2.18
C TRP A 131 -11.82 10.98 1.15
N ASP A 132 -13.07 10.52 1.19
CA ASP A 132 -13.58 9.46 0.31
C ASP A 132 -13.38 9.74 -1.18
N LYS A 133 -13.40 11.02 -1.58
CA LYS A 133 -13.24 11.44 -2.97
C LYS A 133 -11.78 11.47 -3.44
N ASP A 134 -10.83 11.59 -2.51
CA ASP A 134 -9.44 11.91 -2.84
C ASP A 134 -8.42 10.93 -2.27
N LEU A 135 -8.74 10.14 -1.24
CA LEU A 135 -7.92 9.02 -0.81
C LEU A 135 -8.06 7.89 -1.83
N LEU A 136 -7.07 7.73 -2.71
CA LEU A 136 -7.09 6.74 -3.78
C LEU A 136 -6.58 5.37 -3.32
N GLY A 137 -5.53 5.38 -2.51
CA GLY A 137 -4.91 4.18 -1.98
C GLY A 137 -3.71 4.50 -1.12
N PHE A 138 -3.14 3.49 -0.50
CA PHE A 138 -2.00 3.64 0.39
C PHE A 138 -1.27 2.31 0.55
N PHE A 139 -0.01 2.35 0.94
CA PHE A 139 0.76 1.16 1.25
C PHE A 139 1.78 1.41 2.35
N TYR A 140 2.11 0.37 3.10
CA TYR A 140 3.22 0.39 4.06
C TYR A 140 4.42 -0.37 3.51
N VAL A 141 5.58 -0.08 4.08
CA VAL A 141 6.85 -0.77 3.84
C VAL A 141 7.53 -0.98 5.19
N LYS A 142 7.93 -2.22 5.47
CA LYS A 142 8.63 -2.56 6.72
C LYS A 142 9.62 -3.70 6.49
N PRO A 143 10.63 -3.89 7.35
CA PRO A 143 11.48 -5.07 7.27
C PRO A 143 10.63 -6.35 7.35
N ASN A 144 10.86 -7.29 6.43
CA ASN A 144 10.16 -8.58 6.46
C ASN A 144 10.73 -9.52 7.53
N PHE A 145 12.01 -9.35 7.85
CA PHE A 145 12.76 -10.18 8.77
C PHE A 145 13.66 -9.33 9.68
N PRO A 146 14.03 -9.84 10.86
CA PRO A 146 14.91 -9.12 11.79
C PRO A 146 16.37 -9.08 11.32
N GLY A 147 17.11 -8.09 11.85
CA GLY A 147 18.57 -8.05 11.87
C GLY A 147 19.22 -8.21 10.49
N ARG A 148 19.96 -9.30 10.29
CA ARG A 148 20.75 -9.57 9.06
C ARG A 148 19.90 -9.62 7.79
N CYS A 149 18.59 -9.84 7.93
CA CYS A 149 17.66 -9.95 6.81
C CYS A 149 16.73 -8.74 6.68
N SER A 150 16.96 -7.66 7.45
CA SER A 150 16.08 -6.48 7.44
C SER A 150 16.12 -5.68 6.13
N HIS A 151 17.12 -5.92 5.28
CA HIS A 151 17.24 -5.33 3.95
C HIS A 151 16.20 -5.83 2.95
N ILE A 152 15.48 -6.92 3.29
CA ILE A 152 14.33 -7.43 2.56
C ILE A 152 13.07 -6.82 3.18
N CYS A 153 12.37 -5.94 2.47
CA CYS A 153 11.11 -5.38 2.94
C CYS A 153 9.91 -6.25 2.58
N ASN A 154 8.86 -6.13 3.39
CA ASN A 154 7.49 -6.48 3.02
C ASN A 154 6.72 -5.19 2.72
N GLY A 155 5.59 -5.32 2.03
CA GLY A 155 4.63 -4.25 1.83
C GLY A 155 3.20 -4.77 1.78
N GLY A 156 2.27 -3.91 2.17
CA GLY A 156 0.84 -4.17 2.08
C GLY A 156 0.14 -2.99 1.42
N PHE A 157 -0.73 -3.26 0.45
CA PHE A 157 -1.35 -2.26 -0.41
C PHE A 157 -2.86 -2.24 -0.22
N MET A 158 -3.42 -1.03 -0.18
CA MET A 158 -4.84 -0.77 -0.09
C MET A 158 -5.28 0.14 -1.23
N VAL A 159 -6.32 -0.24 -1.95
CA VAL A 159 -7.02 0.62 -2.90
C VAL A 159 -8.36 0.96 -2.30
N ASN A 160 -8.68 2.25 -2.20
CA ASN A 160 -9.99 2.69 -1.72
C ASN A 160 -11.08 2.08 -2.62
N PRO A 161 -12.06 1.34 -2.05
CA PRO A 161 -13.12 0.69 -2.81
C PRO A 161 -13.86 1.62 -3.78
N ARG A 162 -14.01 2.91 -3.43
CA ARG A 162 -14.68 3.92 -4.26
C ARG A 162 -13.94 4.25 -5.56
N HIS A 163 -12.65 3.91 -5.64
CA HIS A 163 -11.76 4.24 -6.76
C HIS A 163 -11.18 3.00 -7.46
N ARG A 164 -11.78 1.82 -7.26
CA ARG A 164 -11.38 0.58 -7.95
C ARG A 164 -11.60 0.71 -9.46
N GLY A 165 -10.89 -0.13 -10.23
CA GLY A 165 -10.97 -0.12 -11.70
C GLY A 165 -10.08 0.94 -12.39
N LEU A 166 -9.51 1.89 -11.65
CA LEU A 166 -8.66 2.96 -12.22
C LEU A 166 -7.18 2.56 -12.38
N GLY A 167 -6.82 1.31 -12.10
CA GLY A 167 -5.43 0.83 -12.19
C GLY A 167 -4.52 1.31 -11.05
N LEU A 168 -5.08 1.80 -9.94
CA LEU A 168 -4.34 2.39 -8.81
C LEU A 168 -3.30 1.46 -8.18
N GLY A 169 -3.58 0.16 -8.09
CA GLY A 169 -2.58 -0.82 -7.63
C GLY A 169 -1.34 -0.85 -8.53
N GLY A 170 -1.50 -0.64 -9.84
CA GLY A 170 -0.39 -0.48 -10.78
C GLY A 170 0.40 0.80 -10.57
N ILE A 171 -0.28 1.91 -10.29
CA ILE A 171 0.37 3.20 -9.96
C ILE A 171 1.21 3.06 -8.70
N MET A 172 0.61 2.57 -7.61
CA MET A 172 1.31 2.38 -6.34
C MET A 172 2.43 1.34 -6.44
N GLY A 173 2.22 0.23 -7.17
CA GLY A 173 3.25 -0.79 -7.36
C GLY A 173 4.48 -0.27 -8.12
N LYS A 174 4.30 0.56 -9.15
CA LYS A 174 5.42 1.23 -9.83
C LYS A 174 6.12 2.24 -8.94
N ALA A 175 5.33 3.03 -8.20
CA ALA A 175 5.89 3.99 -7.28
C ALA A 175 6.70 3.29 -6.17
N PHE A 176 6.20 2.17 -5.63
CA PHE A 176 6.91 1.29 -4.71
C PHE A 176 8.29 0.89 -5.26
N LEU A 177 8.36 0.40 -6.51
CA LEU A 177 9.65 0.04 -7.14
C LEU A 177 10.62 1.22 -7.25
N LYS A 178 10.12 2.45 -7.36
CA LYS A 178 10.93 3.68 -7.46
C LYS A 178 11.34 4.25 -6.09
N VAL A 179 10.47 4.23 -5.08
CA VAL A 179 10.70 4.93 -3.79
C VAL A 179 11.33 4.04 -2.72
N VAL A 180 11.05 2.75 -2.72
CA VAL A 180 11.53 1.80 -1.70
C VAL A 180 13.05 1.61 -1.67
N PRO A 181 13.78 1.53 -2.82
CA PRO A 181 15.24 1.51 -2.76
C PRO A 181 15.85 2.81 -2.24
N LEU A 182 15.18 3.96 -2.43
CA LEU A 182 15.63 5.26 -1.91
C LEU A 182 15.60 5.32 -0.38
N ILE A 183 14.76 4.50 0.25
CA ILE A 183 14.71 4.31 1.70
C ILE A 183 15.52 3.07 2.15
N GLY A 184 16.45 2.59 1.32
CA GLY A 184 17.53 1.71 1.76
C GLY A 184 17.25 0.22 1.79
N TYR A 185 16.09 -0.22 1.32
CA TYR A 185 15.84 -1.65 1.09
C TYR A 185 16.51 -2.13 -0.19
N LYS A 186 16.95 -3.39 -0.19
CA LYS A 186 17.66 -4.03 -1.30
C LYS A 186 16.80 -5.02 -2.05
N ALA A 187 15.80 -5.59 -1.38
CA ALA A 187 14.82 -6.46 -2.00
C ALA A 187 13.45 -6.30 -1.33
N SER A 188 12.41 -6.81 -1.99
CA SER A 188 11.09 -6.99 -1.41
C SER A 188 10.64 -8.44 -1.51
N MET A 189 9.94 -8.90 -0.48
CA MET A 189 9.24 -10.18 -0.46
C MET A 189 7.82 -9.99 0.09
N PHE A 190 6.81 -10.41 -0.69
CA PHE A 190 5.42 -10.50 -0.24
C PHE A 190 5.13 -11.95 0.14
N ASN A 191 4.79 -12.17 1.42
CA ASN A 191 4.70 -13.52 1.97
C ASN A 191 3.39 -14.24 1.63
N LEU A 192 2.28 -13.50 1.62
CA LEU A 192 0.93 -14.07 1.56
C LEU A 192 0.08 -13.35 0.51
N VAL A 193 0.38 -13.56 -0.77
CA VAL A 193 -0.52 -13.16 -1.84
C VAL A 193 -1.43 -14.34 -2.17
N PHE A 194 -2.65 -14.34 -1.60
CA PHE A 194 -3.61 -15.42 -1.81
C PHE A 194 -4.00 -15.58 -3.28
N GLU A 195 -4.07 -16.81 -3.78
CA GLU A 195 -4.36 -17.10 -5.19
C GLU A 195 -5.76 -16.64 -5.61
N SER A 196 -6.72 -16.64 -4.68
CA SER A 196 -8.07 -16.11 -4.89
C SER A 196 -8.08 -14.58 -5.12
N ASN A 197 -7.05 -13.84 -4.70
CA ASN A 197 -6.87 -12.43 -5.02
C ASN A 197 -6.27 -12.25 -6.42
N VAL A 198 -7.06 -12.61 -7.43
CA VAL A 198 -6.67 -12.60 -8.85
C VAL A 198 -6.13 -11.24 -9.30
N ALA A 199 -6.67 -10.14 -8.76
CA ALA A 199 -6.22 -8.79 -9.09
C ALA A 199 -4.78 -8.54 -8.62
N SER A 200 -4.45 -8.91 -7.39
CA SER A 200 -3.10 -8.78 -6.81
C SER A 200 -2.10 -9.69 -7.53
N VAL A 201 -2.46 -10.95 -7.75
CA VAL A 201 -1.61 -11.92 -8.47
C VAL A 201 -1.27 -11.43 -9.88
N LYS A 202 -2.27 -10.98 -10.65
CA LYS A 202 -2.06 -10.43 -11.99
C LYS A 202 -1.19 -9.17 -11.96
N LEU A 203 -1.37 -8.31 -10.96
CA LEU A 203 -0.58 -7.10 -10.80
C LEU A 203 0.90 -7.42 -10.62
N TRP A 204 1.26 -8.28 -9.66
CA TRP A 204 2.67 -8.58 -9.36
C TRP A 204 3.38 -9.29 -10.50
N ARG A 205 2.69 -10.25 -11.15
CA ARG A 205 3.19 -10.88 -12.39
C ARG A 205 3.47 -9.86 -13.48
N ARG A 206 2.53 -8.93 -13.73
CA ARG A 206 2.69 -7.89 -14.75
C ARG A 206 3.82 -6.90 -14.42
N LEU A 207 4.04 -6.60 -13.14
CA LEU A 207 5.16 -5.77 -12.69
C LEU A 207 6.51 -6.51 -12.73
N GLY A 208 6.51 -7.82 -13.00
CA GLY A 208 7.73 -8.62 -13.13
C GLY A 208 8.26 -9.20 -11.82
N PHE A 209 7.50 -9.18 -10.73
CA PHE A 209 7.89 -9.87 -9.50
C PHE A 209 8.05 -11.37 -9.77
N LYS A 210 9.09 -11.97 -9.21
CA LYS A 210 9.36 -13.41 -9.32
C LYS A 210 8.51 -14.17 -8.32
N GLU A 211 7.85 -15.22 -8.75
CA GLU A 211 7.25 -16.21 -7.84
C GLU A 211 8.35 -17.11 -7.31
N ILE A 212 8.60 -17.06 -6.00
CA ILE A 212 9.70 -17.81 -5.36
C ILE A 212 9.20 -18.99 -4.53
N GLY A 213 7.89 -19.10 -4.34
CA GLY A 213 7.29 -20.19 -3.57
C GLY A 213 5.77 -20.09 -3.52
N ARG A 214 5.16 -21.16 -3.02
CA ARG A 214 3.73 -21.26 -2.73
C ARG A 214 3.54 -21.99 -1.42
N VAL A 215 2.68 -21.45 -0.55
CA VAL A 215 2.27 -22.10 0.70
C VAL A 215 0.88 -22.69 0.47
N PRO A 216 0.73 -24.02 0.49
CA PRO A 216 -0.57 -24.66 0.28
C PRO A 216 -1.50 -24.39 1.46
N ASN A 217 -2.79 -24.14 1.20
CA ASN A 217 -3.82 -23.91 2.22
C ASN A 217 -3.44 -22.83 3.27
N ALA A 218 -2.76 -21.78 2.83
CA ALA A 218 -2.16 -20.78 3.71
C ALA A 218 -3.18 -19.91 4.47
N GLY A 219 -4.33 -19.62 3.86
CA GLY A 219 -5.35 -18.74 4.43
C GLY A 219 -6.72 -19.40 4.46
N ARG A 220 -7.40 -19.32 5.61
CA ARG A 220 -8.84 -19.60 5.75
C ARG A 220 -9.59 -18.31 5.41
N LEU A 221 -10.17 -18.23 4.23
CA LEU A 221 -10.73 -17.00 3.66
C LEU A 221 -12.23 -17.09 3.42
N ARG A 222 -12.94 -15.98 3.59
CA ARG A 222 -14.38 -15.88 3.34
C ARG A 222 -14.69 -15.98 1.85
N GLY A 223 -15.81 -16.62 1.53
CA GLY A 223 -16.28 -16.81 0.16
C GLY A 223 -15.50 -17.83 -0.66
N GLN A 224 -14.66 -18.66 -0.02
CA GLN A 224 -13.84 -19.69 -0.67
C GLN A 224 -14.23 -21.12 -0.30
N GLY A 225 -15.35 -21.31 0.42
CA GLY A 225 -15.85 -22.63 0.82
C GLY A 225 -16.45 -23.44 -0.34
N GLU A 226 -16.57 -24.76 -0.15
CA GLU A 226 -17.20 -25.65 -1.12
C GLU A 226 -18.71 -25.39 -1.26
N LEU A 227 -19.22 -25.51 -2.50
CA LEU A 227 -20.64 -25.38 -2.79
C LEU A 227 -21.41 -26.57 -2.18
N GLY A 228 -22.30 -26.31 -1.22
CA GLY A 228 -23.28 -27.32 -0.74
C GLY A 228 -23.31 -27.58 0.77
N GLY A 229 -22.52 -26.88 1.58
CA GLY A 229 -22.65 -26.84 3.04
C GLY A 229 -22.61 -25.41 3.57
N ASP A 230 -22.77 -25.21 4.88
CA ASP A 230 -22.66 -23.92 5.59
C ASP A 230 -21.28 -23.22 5.46
N ALA A 231 -20.45 -23.61 4.49
CA ALA A 231 -19.07 -23.20 4.30
C ALA A 231 -18.98 -21.74 3.83
N LYS A 232 -19.00 -20.81 4.78
CA LYS A 232 -18.71 -19.38 4.56
C LYS A 232 -17.24 -19.13 4.23
N GLU A 233 -16.36 -20.09 4.49
CA GLU A 233 -14.91 -19.96 4.37
C GLU A 233 -14.27 -21.22 3.78
N GLY A 234 -13.12 -21.05 3.13
CA GLY A 234 -12.31 -22.15 2.59
C GLY A 234 -10.82 -21.84 2.63
N TYR A 235 -10.00 -22.87 2.45
CA TYR A 235 -8.55 -22.75 2.49
C TYR A 235 -8.00 -22.42 1.10
N VAL A 236 -7.12 -21.42 1.03
CA VAL A 236 -6.55 -20.92 -0.21
C VAL A 236 -5.02 -20.87 -0.11
N ASP A 237 -4.37 -21.30 -1.18
CA ASP A 237 -2.92 -21.19 -1.35
C ASP A 237 -2.45 -19.73 -1.38
N ALA A 238 -1.23 -19.49 -0.92
CA ALA A 238 -0.60 -18.17 -1.02
C ALA A 238 0.70 -18.23 -1.82
N ILE A 239 0.84 -17.35 -2.80
CA ILE A 239 2.04 -17.17 -3.60
C ILE A 239 2.98 -16.22 -2.88
N GLN A 240 4.27 -16.55 -2.88
CA GLN A 240 5.35 -15.69 -2.43
C GLN A 240 5.96 -14.97 -3.62
N PHE A 241 5.92 -13.64 -3.61
CA PHE A 241 6.50 -12.80 -4.64
C PHE A 241 7.79 -12.13 -4.15
N TYR A 242 8.77 -11.99 -5.04
CA TYR A 242 10.08 -11.41 -4.76
C TYR A 242 10.50 -10.40 -5.82
N TRP A 243 11.18 -9.35 -5.36
CA TRP A 243 11.82 -8.35 -6.21
C TRP A 243 13.19 -7.99 -5.65
N ASP A 244 14.21 -7.94 -6.51
CA ASP A 244 15.55 -7.43 -6.18
C ASP A 244 15.70 -6.02 -6.77
N PHE A 245 15.85 -5.01 -5.92
CA PHE A 245 15.93 -3.62 -6.38
C PHE A 245 17.27 -3.28 -7.05
N GLU A 246 18.30 -4.10 -6.90
CA GLU A 246 19.63 -3.86 -7.48
C GLU A 246 19.79 -4.53 -8.85
N SER A 247 19.24 -5.73 -9.02
CA SER A 247 19.45 -6.53 -10.24
C SER A 247 18.26 -6.54 -11.20
N MET A 248 17.04 -6.27 -10.73
CA MET A 248 15.85 -6.34 -11.59
C MET A 248 15.49 -4.96 -12.15
N PRO A 249 15.33 -4.83 -13.48
CA PRO A 249 15.02 -3.56 -14.09
C PRO A 249 13.60 -3.12 -13.73
N VAL A 250 13.44 -1.86 -13.33
CA VAL A 250 12.11 -1.26 -13.19
C VAL A 250 11.47 -1.23 -14.59
N PRO A 251 10.27 -1.81 -14.80
CA PRO A 251 9.65 -1.85 -16.11
C PRO A 251 9.48 -0.44 -16.71
N VAL A 252 10.09 -0.20 -17.88
CA VAL A 252 10.08 1.11 -18.57
C VAL A 252 8.71 1.41 -19.20
N GLU A 253 7.96 0.38 -19.60
CA GLU A 253 6.81 0.50 -20.51
C GLU A 253 5.45 0.86 -19.87
N TYR A 254 5.43 1.44 -18.67
CA TYR A 254 4.15 1.78 -18.04
C TYR A 254 4.08 3.18 -17.43
N ASP A 255 5.01 4.09 -17.75
CA ASP A 255 4.77 5.52 -17.59
C ASP A 255 3.93 5.97 -18.81
N ALA A 256 2.60 5.91 -18.66
CA ALA A 256 1.62 6.42 -19.61
C ALA A 256 0.57 7.24 -18.84
#